data_AF-G9ELC2-F1
#
_entry.id   AF-G9ELC2-F1
#
_cell.length_a   1.000
_cell.length_b   1.000
_cell.length_c   1.000
_cell.angle_alpha   90.00
_cell.angle_beta   90.00
_cell.angle_gamma   90.00
#
_symmetry.space_group_name_H-M   'P 1'
#
loop_
_entity.id
_entity.type
_entity.pdbx_description
1 polymer ?
#
loop_
_entity_poly.entity_id
_entity_poly.type
_entity_poly.pdbx_seq_one_letter_code
_entity_poly.pdbx_strand_id
1 'polypeptide(L)'
;MINYGIHHDLSFAMLADCLSADSGLGRELERVPLMDGEWLVNKNLLQMTLAFYEAKTLANNRELLEDRQFIRTLSGFMWDRAQIKLISSFHQQPYTLVFMKLVLSDEAYYSAANRLVDMGLLQHAPLHFENAEKLAQLHYIHSVADEDVKRLCLVFWVKGELSLEEYRELVAATEKYPLMAATLIDLDRNNFVMDGIIGLQRLALTPRKHLQRSIKHHFFSEPSEQYSAHGLDDLNDNELEAAAKALYVLKSSGVTEHAAYRSIIDSNQHKAMALRLFLPQIATINDIDKRKVLIDALYAGVNSSIAHQGQVVQQIMDKTYLSAANNLCERFICVTHLQALGFNNEEIVWVAQEQSEKAKCFRQVILRVEAQCKIISERLSGSASYRTMQEVWRKEESTYRKNLYKIAYAFMNANGQTTLADATRQIKKVEQDILNIVDPPFKSDIYKALIVITNILITMLTLGVANYIKLQSTGNPLFFTQTHSGEEIRALSKEIINTVTPDDEANEVVPNV
;
A
#
# COMPACT_ATOMS: atom_id res chain seq x y z
N MET A 1 40.75 -22.99 -28.07
CA MET A 1 39.76 -21.93 -27.74
C MET A 1 39.70 -20.81 -28.78
N ILE A 2 40.80 -20.08 -29.02
CA ILE A 2 40.83 -18.97 -30.00
C ILE A 2 40.42 -19.43 -31.42
N ASN A 3 40.96 -20.56 -31.89
CA ASN A 3 40.63 -21.15 -33.20
C ASN A 3 39.17 -21.60 -33.37
N TYR A 4 38.41 -21.69 -32.27
CA TYR A 4 36.99 -22.04 -32.27
C TYR A 4 36.10 -20.84 -31.92
N GLY A 5 36.67 -19.65 -31.66
CA GLY A 5 35.93 -18.44 -31.33
C GLY A 5 35.29 -18.41 -29.93
N ILE A 6 35.53 -19.43 -29.10
CA ILE A 6 34.85 -19.64 -27.80
C ILE A 6 35.49 -18.89 -26.62
N HIS A 7 36.48 -18.05 -26.89
CA HIS A 7 37.18 -17.28 -25.84
C HIS A 7 36.32 -16.14 -25.28
N HIS A 8 35.33 -15.67 -26.04
CA HIS A 8 34.32 -14.72 -25.57
C HIS A 8 33.31 -15.34 -24.60
N ASP A 9 33.23 -16.68 -24.53
CA ASP A 9 32.27 -17.40 -23.69
C ASP A 9 32.81 -17.64 -22.25
N LEU A 10 34.01 -17.17 -21.94
CA LEU A 10 34.63 -17.33 -20.62
C LEU A 10 34.21 -16.19 -19.67
N SER A 11 33.72 -16.54 -18.48
CA SER A 11 33.56 -15.56 -17.40
C SER A 11 34.90 -15.23 -16.74
N PHE A 12 34.95 -14.14 -15.98
CA PHE A 12 36.16 -13.74 -15.25
C PHE A 12 36.69 -14.83 -14.32
N ALA A 13 35.79 -15.55 -13.62
CA ALA A 13 36.17 -16.66 -12.75
C ALA A 13 36.81 -17.81 -13.52
N MET A 14 36.29 -18.13 -14.71
CA MET A 14 36.86 -19.15 -15.59
C MET A 14 38.22 -18.73 -16.15
N LEU A 15 38.38 -17.46 -16.51
CA LEU A 15 39.67 -16.92 -16.94
C LEU A 15 40.71 -17.01 -15.82
N ALA A 16 40.33 -16.64 -14.60
CA ALA A 16 41.21 -16.73 -13.43
C ALA A 16 41.63 -18.18 -13.15
N ASP A 17 40.71 -19.15 -13.26
CA ASP A 17 41.01 -20.57 -13.11
C ASP A 17 41.92 -21.10 -14.22
N CYS A 18 41.65 -20.77 -15.50
CA CYS A 18 42.51 -21.11 -16.64
C CYS A 18 43.95 -20.59 -16.49
N LEU A 19 44.14 -19.45 -15.84
CA LEU A 19 45.46 -18.84 -15.61
C LEU A 19 46.13 -19.31 -14.32
N SER A 20 45.45 -20.12 -13.51
CA SER A 20 46.00 -20.63 -12.24
C SER A 20 46.93 -21.83 -12.46
N ALA A 21 47.90 -22.01 -11.55
CA ALA A 21 48.87 -23.09 -11.64
C ALA A 21 48.26 -24.50 -11.49
N ASP A 22 47.09 -24.63 -10.84
CA ASP A 22 46.33 -25.88 -10.70
C ASP A 22 44.95 -25.74 -11.36
N SER A 23 44.96 -25.35 -12.64
CA SER A 23 43.74 -25.07 -13.39
C SER A 23 42.83 -26.31 -13.48
N GLY A 24 41.66 -26.23 -12.82
CA GLY A 24 40.63 -27.24 -12.95
C GLY A 24 40.05 -27.26 -14.36
N LEU A 25 39.70 -26.07 -14.86
CA LEU A 25 39.13 -25.88 -16.20
C LEU A 25 40.12 -26.26 -17.31
N GLY A 26 41.40 -25.92 -17.17
CA GLY A 26 42.43 -26.25 -18.16
C GLY A 26 42.53 -27.77 -18.38
N ARG A 27 42.57 -28.55 -17.30
CA ARG A 27 42.61 -30.02 -17.37
C ARG A 27 41.37 -30.60 -18.03
N GLU A 28 40.18 -30.07 -17.76
CA GLU A 28 38.95 -30.56 -18.38
C GLU A 28 38.90 -30.20 -19.88
N LEU A 29 39.36 -29.01 -20.28
CA LEU A 29 39.43 -28.61 -21.69
C LEU A 29 40.45 -29.43 -22.49
N GLU A 30 41.59 -29.77 -21.90
CA GLU A 30 42.60 -30.65 -22.53
C GLU A 30 42.11 -32.08 -22.73
N ARG A 31 41.19 -32.55 -21.88
CA ARG A 31 40.58 -33.88 -21.97
C ARG A 31 39.48 -33.98 -23.02
N VAL A 32 39.01 -32.86 -23.58
CA VAL A 32 37.96 -32.89 -24.61
C VAL A 32 38.52 -33.52 -25.88
N PRO A 33 37.97 -34.65 -26.35
CA PRO A 33 38.53 -35.35 -27.50
C PRO A 33 38.14 -34.61 -28.79
N LEU A 34 39.06 -33.84 -29.37
CA LEU A 34 38.81 -33.12 -30.63
C LEU A 34 39.11 -34.03 -31.83
N MET A 35 38.28 -33.98 -32.89
CA MET A 35 38.48 -34.73 -34.13
C MET A 35 38.78 -33.83 -35.32
N ASP A 36 39.70 -34.23 -36.18
CA ASP A 36 40.03 -33.49 -37.40
C ASP A 36 38.83 -33.43 -38.36
N GLY A 37 38.61 -32.26 -38.97
CA GLY A 37 37.51 -32.02 -39.92
C GLY A 37 36.14 -31.73 -39.29
N GLU A 38 35.98 -31.90 -37.97
CA GLU A 38 34.70 -31.69 -37.27
C GLU A 38 34.63 -30.35 -36.53
N TRP A 39 34.91 -29.24 -37.22
CA TRP A 39 35.06 -27.92 -36.57
C TRP A 39 33.86 -27.53 -35.68
N LEU A 40 32.63 -27.72 -36.17
CA LEU A 40 31.41 -27.33 -35.44
C LEU A 40 31.15 -28.21 -34.21
N VAL A 41 31.36 -29.53 -34.32
CA VAL A 41 31.17 -30.47 -33.19
C VAL A 41 32.22 -30.19 -32.11
N ASN A 42 33.48 -29.97 -32.51
CA ASN A 42 34.56 -29.60 -31.61
C ASN A 42 34.26 -28.28 -30.89
N LYS A 43 33.77 -27.26 -31.62
CA LYS A 43 33.35 -25.99 -31.02
C LYS A 43 32.27 -26.22 -29.95
N ASN A 44 31.23 -26.96 -30.29
CA ASN A 44 30.10 -27.22 -29.39
C ASN A 44 30.52 -28.03 -28.15
N LEU A 45 31.35 -29.06 -28.30
CA LEU A 45 31.90 -29.83 -27.17
C LEU A 45 32.61 -28.93 -26.17
N LEU A 46 33.43 -28.00 -26.68
CA LEU A 46 34.13 -27.04 -25.83
C LEU A 46 33.14 -26.06 -25.18
N GLN A 47 32.15 -25.53 -25.91
CA GLN A 47 31.13 -24.64 -25.34
C GLN A 47 30.29 -25.32 -24.24
N MET A 48 29.88 -26.58 -24.46
CA MET A 48 29.18 -27.39 -23.47
C MET A 48 30.04 -27.64 -22.24
N THR A 49 31.32 -27.97 -22.44
CA THR A 49 32.29 -28.16 -21.34
C THR A 49 32.42 -26.90 -20.49
N LEU A 50 32.54 -25.72 -21.12
CA LEU A 50 32.57 -24.44 -20.41
C LEU A 50 31.27 -24.21 -19.62
N ALA A 51 30.12 -24.31 -20.27
CA ALA A 51 28.82 -24.06 -19.64
C ALA A 51 28.57 -24.98 -18.43
N PHE A 52 28.87 -26.28 -18.56
CA PHE A 52 28.70 -27.23 -17.46
C PHE A 52 29.75 -27.07 -16.35
N TYR A 53 30.96 -26.62 -16.69
CA TYR A 53 31.97 -26.30 -15.68
C TYR A 53 31.52 -25.13 -14.80
N GLU A 54 31.00 -24.05 -15.42
CA GLU A 54 30.48 -22.90 -14.69
C GLU A 54 29.32 -23.25 -13.78
N ALA A 55 28.37 -24.03 -14.31
CA ALA A 55 27.20 -24.48 -13.59
C ALA A 55 27.52 -25.55 -12.53
N LYS A 56 28.79 -26.02 -12.47
CA LYS A 56 29.23 -27.13 -11.62
C LYS A 56 28.46 -28.43 -11.87
N THR A 57 28.03 -28.65 -13.11
CA THR A 57 27.26 -29.82 -13.56
C THR A 57 28.05 -30.72 -14.51
N LEU A 58 29.34 -30.45 -14.75
CA LEU A 58 30.17 -31.19 -15.71
C LEU A 58 30.20 -32.71 -15.43
N ALA A 59 30.31 -33.12 -14.17
CA ALA A 59 30.32 -34.54 -13.79
C ALA A 59 29.02 -35.26 -14.18
N ASN A 60 27.87 -34.59 -14.00
CA ASN A 60 26.55 -35.15 -14.31
C ASN A 60 26.27 -35.23 -15.81
N ASN A 61 27.06 -34.55 -16.64
CA ASN A 61 26.88 -34.44 -18.08
C ASN A 61 28.01 -35.09 -18.89
N ARG A 62 28.86 -35.93 -18.27
CA ARG A 62 29.97 -36.60 -18.97
C ARG A 62 29.47 -37.51 -20.09
N GLU A 63 28.43 -38.30 -19.85
CA GLU A 63 27.86 -39.21 -20.86
C GLU A 63 27.37 -38.45 -22.11
N LEU A 64 26.76 -37.27 -21.92
CA LEU A 64 26.35 -36.39 -23.02
C LEU A 64 27.54 -35.89 -23.84
N LEU A 65 28.64 -35.51 -23.18
CA LEU A 65 29.86 -35.06 -23.87
C LEU A 65 30.53 -36.18 -24.69
N GLU A 66 30.24 -37.44 -24.37
CA GLU A 66 30.70 -38.61 -25.14
C GLU A 66 29.77 -38.95 -26.32
N ASP A 67 28.48 -38.56 -26.27
CA ASP A 67 27.49 -38.77 -27.33
C ASP A 67 27.63 -37.76 -28.48
N ARG A 68 28.67 -37.97 -29.29
CA ARG A 68 28.95 -37.12 -30.46
C ARG A 68 27.84 -37.11 -31.49
N GLN A 69 27.14 -38.23 -31.67
CA GLN A 69 26.10 -38.31 -32.70
C GLN A 69 24.93 -37.42 -32.29
N PHE A 70 24.55 -37.43 -31.02
CA PHE A 70 23.54 -36.52 -30.48
C PHE A 70 23.96 -35.05 -30.62
N ILE A 71 25.20 -34.72 -30.21
CA ILE A 71 25.75 -33.35 -30.34
C ILE A 71 25.77 -32.89 -31.79
N ARG A 72 26.22 -33.75 -32.72
CA ARG A 72 26.23 -33.45 -34.16
C ARG A 72 24.83 -33.13 -34.66
N THR A 73 23.82 -33.85 -34.19
CA THR A 73 22.42 -33.68 -34.63
C THR A 73 21.81 -32.36 -34.18
N LEU A 74 22.21 -31.84 -33.01
CA LEU A 74 21.75 -30.56 -32.45
C LEU A 74 22.79 -29.44 -32.60
N SER A 75 23.81 -29.64 -33.44
CA SER A 75 24.98 -28.77 -33.47
C SER A 75 24.68 -27.31 -33.86
N GLY A 76 23.64 -27.11 -34.67
CA GLY A 76 23.13 -25.80 -35.02
C GLY A 76 22.17 -25.20 -34.01
N PHE A 77 22.26 -25.52 -32.70
CA PHE A 77 21.38 -25.00 -31.64
C PHE A 77 22.10 -24.79 -30.30
N MET A 78 23.41 -24.53 -30.33
CA MET A 78 24.27 -24.46 -29.14
C MET A 78 24.99 -23.10 -29.00
N TRP A 79 24.39 -22.03 -29.53
CA TRP A 79 24.99 -20.69 -29.48
C TRP A 79 24.70 -19.97 -28.16
N ASP A 80 23.68 -20.39 -27.41
CA ASP A 80 23.30 -19.79 -26.12
C ASP A 80 23.45 -20.77 -24.94
N ARG A 81 23.82 -20.26 -23.77
CA ARG A 81 24.02 -21.09 -22.56
C ARG A 81 22.73 -21.75 -22.06
N ALA A 82 21.58 -21.09 -22.23
CA ALA A 82 20.29 -21.66 -21.87
C ALA A 82 19.91 -22.81 -22.81
N GLN A 83 20.26 -22.73 -24.11
CA GLN A 83 20.09 -23.86 -25.02
C GLN A 83 20.96 -25.06 -24.60
N ILE A 84 22.23 -24.82 -24.25
CA ILE A 84 23.15 -25.86 -23.77
C ILE A 84 22.61 -26.55 -22.50
N LYS A 85 22.10 -25.76 -21.54
CA LYS A 85 21.44 -26.31 -20.34
C LYS A 85 20.25 -27.20 -20.73
N LEU A 86 19.42 -26.75 -21.65
CA LEU A 86 18.24 -27.52 -22.07
C LEU A 86 18.60 -28.83 -22.80
N ILE A 87 19.65 -28.81 -23.62
CA ILE A 87 20.14 -30.00 -24.34
C ILE A 87 20.54 -31.11 -23.36
N SER A 88 21.12 -30.77 -22.21
CA SER A 88 21.39 -31.78 -21.17
C SER A 88 20.13 -32.46 -20.65
N SER A 89 19.06 -31.69 -20.44
CA SER A 89 17.77 -32.23 -20.00
C SER A 89 17.11 -33.09 -21.09
N PHE A 90 17.29 -32.73 -22.37
CA PHE A 90 16.80 -33.52 -23.49
C PHE A 90 17.51 -34.85 -23.67
N HIS A 91 18.80 -34.93 -23.35
CA HIS A 91 19.56 -36.19 -23.42
C HIS A 91 19.05 -37.22 -22.40
N GLN A 92 18.61 -36.75 -21.23
CA GLN A 92 18.14 -37.59 -20.14
C GLN A 92 16.71 -38.12 -20.32
N GLN A 93 15.96 -37.65 -21.32
CA GLN A 93 14.55 -37.99 -21.52
C GLN A 93 14.24 -38.40 -22.97
N PRO A 94 13.25 -39.27 -23.21
CA PRO A 94 12.98 -39.83 -24.54
C PRO A 94 12.18 -38.87 -25.43
N TYR A 95 12.68 -37.67 -25.70
CA TYR A 95 12.05 -36.73 -26.61
C TYR A 95 12.38 -37.02 -28.07
N THR A 96 11.51 -36.61 -29.00
CA THR A 96 11.79 -36.74 -30.44
C THR A 96 12.74 -35.64 -30.90
N LEU A 97 13.56 -35.95 -31.91
CA LEU A 97 14.47 -34.96 -32.47
C LEU A 97 13.75 -33.73 -33.05
N VAL A 98 12.56 -33.93 -33.64
CA VAL A 98 11.73 -32.86 -34.20
C VAL A 98 11.33 -31.88 -33.09
N PHE A 99 10.85 -32.40 -31.96
CA PHE A 99 10.51 -31.59 -30.80
C PHE A 99 11.72 -30.82 -30.26
N MET A 100 12.87 -31.49 -30.05
CA MET A 100 14.08 -30.85 -29.54
C MET A 100 14.50 -29.66 -30.41
N LYS A 101 14.53 -29.85 -31.74
CA LYS A 101 14.91 -28.79 -32.68
C LYS A 101 13.92 -27.62 -32.69
N LEU A 102 12.62 -27.91 -32.60
CA LEU A 102 11.59 -26.88 -32.52
C LEU A 102 11.73 -26.04 -31.25
N VAL A 103 11.92 -26.68 -30.09
CA VAL A 103 12.08 -25.95 -28.83
C VAL A 103 13.33 -25.08 -28.86
N LEU A 104 14.43 -25.56 -29.45
CA LEU A 104 15.69 -24.83 -29.50
C LEU A 104 15.73 -23.72 -30.57
N SER A 105 14.80 -23.68 -31.52
CA SER A 105 14.88 -22.74 -32.65
C SER A 105 14.52 -21.29 -32.31
N ASP A 106 13.85 -21.03 -31.18
CA ASP A 106 13.34 -19.71 -30.82
C ASP A 106 13.59 -19.43 -29.32
N GLU A 107 13.94 -18.18 -29.01
CA GLU A 107 14.22 -17.75 -27.63
C GLU A 107 13.04 -17.91 -26.69
N ALA A 108 11.83 -17.55 -27.11
CA ALA A 108 10.66 -17.72 -26.27
C ALA A 108 10.47 -19.22 -25.91
N TYR A 109 10.82 -20.11 -26.83
CA TYR A 109 10.59 -21.55 -26.70
C TYR A 109 11.61 -22.21 -25.77
N TYR A 110 12.92 -22.02 -26.01
CA TYR A 110 13.93 -22.63 -25.13
C TYR A 110 13.94 -21.97 -23.75
N SER A 111 13.59 -20.68 -23.65
CA SER A 111 13.46 -19.97 -22.38
C SER A 111 12.28 -20.50 -21.55
N ALA A 112 11.14 -20.77 -22.19
CA ALA A 112 10.00 -21.44 -21.56
C ALA A 112 10.35 -22.87 -21.15
N ALA A 113 10.93 -23.66 -22.06
CA ALA A 113 11.28 -25.05 -21.80
C ALA A 113 12.28 -25.22 -20.67
N ASN A 114 13.30 -24.36 -20.56
CA ASN A 114 14.21 -24.35 -19.41
C ASN A 114 13.45 -24.15 -18.08
N ARG A 115 12.49 -23.23 -18.03
CA ARG A 115 11.67 -23.03 -16.84
C ARG A 115 10.76 -24.23 -16.56
N LEU A 116 10.20 -24.85 -17.60
CA LEU A 116 9.42 -26.08 -17.45
C LEU A 116 10.26 -27.24 -16.92
N VAL A 117 11.55 -27.34 -17.27
CA VAL A 117 12.48 -28.30 -16.67
C VAL A 117 12.65 -28.02 -15.18
N ASP A 118 12.95 -26.76 -14.82
CA ASP A 118 13.16 -26.37 -13.43
C ASP A 118 11.91 -26.62 -12.55
N MET A 119 10.71 -26.58 -13.14
CA MET A 119 9.43 -26.89 -12.49
C MET A 119 9.03 -28.38 -12.58
N GLY A 120 9.76 -29.21 -13.31
CA GLY A 120 9.41 -30.63 -13.54
C GLY A 120 8.18 -30.86 -14.42
N LEU A 121 7.82 -29.89 -15.27
CA LEU A 121 6.61 -29.92 -16.11
C LEU A 121 6.88 -30.19 -17.60
N LEU A 122 8.15 -30.15 -18.04
CA LEU A 122 8.50 -30.28 -19.47
C LEU A 122 7.99 -31.57 -20.10
N GLN A 123 7.93 -32.68 -19.35
CA GLN A 123 7.42 -33.97 -19.83
C GLN A 123 5.96 -33.93 -20.33
N HIS A 124 5.17 -32.96 -19.87
CA HIS A 124 3.77 -32.78 -20.27
C HIS A 124 3.59 -31.76 -21.40
N ALA A 125 4.67 -31.13 -21.86
CA ALA A 125 4.65 -30.07 -22.87
C ALA A 125 4.69 -30.49 -24.35
N PRO A 126 5.17 -31.69 -24.77
CA PRO A 126 5.45 -31.95 -26.20
C PRO A 126 4.30 -31.65 -27.16
N LEU A 127 3.09 -32.08 -26.85
CA LEU A 127 1.91 -31.85 -27.70
C LEU A 127 1.55 -30.36 -27.82
N HIS A 128 1.86 -29.54 -26.82
CA HIS A 128 1.58 -28.10 -26.85
C HIS A 128 2.50 -27.36 -27.83
N PHE A 129 3.72 -27.85 -28.05
CA PHE A 129 4.64 -27.28 -29.04
C PHE A 129 4.21 -27.56 -30.48
N GLU A 130 3.30 -28.51 -30.73
CA GLU A 130 2.75 -28.76 -32.06
C GLU A 130 1.60 -27.80 -32.41
N ASN A 131 1.11 -27.02 -31.45
CA ASN A 131 -0.01 -26.09 -31.62
C ASN A 131 0.49 -24.64 -31.81
N ALA A 132 0.19 -24.06 -32.98
CA ALA A 132 0.57 -22.70 -33.33
C ALA A 132 0.04 -21.61 -32.37
N GLU A 133 -1.16 -21.80 -31.81
CA GLU A 133 -1.73 -20.88 -30.83
C GLU A 133 -0.96 -20.92 -29.50
N LYS A 134 -0.64 -22.12 -29.01
CA LYS A 134 0.19 -22.32 -27.80
C LYS A 134 1.60 -21.75 -27.99
N LEU A 135 2.19 -21.86 -29.18
CA LEU A 135 3.47 -21.24 -29.50
C LEU A 135 3.40 -19.71 -29.48
N ALA A 136 2.31 -19.12 -30.00
CA ALA A 136 2.10 -17.68 -29.91
C ALA A 136 1.96 -17.19 -28.46
N GLN A 137 1.35 -17.99 -27.57
CA GLN A 137 1.28 -17.69 -26.14
C GLN A 137 2.67 -17.64 -25.49
N LEU A 138 3.61 -18.51 -25.88
CA LEU A 138 4.97 -18.49 -25.33
C LEU A 138 5.71 -17.18 -25.62
N HIS A 139 5.49 -16.58 -26.79
CA HIS A 139 6.03 -15.26 -27.13
C HIS A 139 5.52 -14.16 -26.18
N TYR A 140 4.23 -14.21 -25.84
CA TYR A 140 3.68 -13.30 -24.85
C TYR A 140 4.22 -13.58 -23.45
N ILE A 141 4.27 -14.84 -23.01
CA ILE A 141 4.80 -15.20 -21.69
C ILE A 141 6.27 -14.76 -21.55
N HIS A 142 7.06 -14.91 -22.62
CA HIS A 142 8.46 -14.49 -22.62
C HIS A 142 8.64 -12.98 -22.40
N SER A 143 7.71 -12.15 -22.89
CA SER A 143 7.78 -10.68 -22.76
C SER A 143 7.40 -10.13 -21.38
N VAL A 144 6.80 -10.96 -20.52
CA VAL A 144 6.50 -10.60 -19.12
C VAL A 144 7.80 -10.30 -18.38
N ALA A 145 7.84 -9.30 -17.49
CA ALA A 145 9.07 -8.97 -16.75
C ALA A 145 9.27 -9.84 -15.49
N ASP A 146 8.18 -10.08 -14.75
CA ASP A 146 8.20 -10.80 -13.47
C ASP A 146 8.36 -12.32 -13.68
N GLU A 147 9.36 -12.91 -13.03
CA GLU A 147 9.70 -14.33 -13.18
C GLU A 147 8.71 -15.26 -12.50
N ASP A 148 8.07 -14.86 -11.38
CA ASP A 148 7.04 -15.67 -10.74
C ASP A 148 5.75 -15.63 -11.56
N VAL A 149 5.43 -14.48 -12.18
CA VAL A 149 4.30 -14.40 -13.11
C VAL A 149 4.54 -15.28 -14.34
N LYS A 150 5.76 -15.30 -14.91
CA LYS A 150 6.11 -16.24 -16.00
C LYS A 150 5.88 -17.69 -15.61
N ARG A 151 6.35 -18.08 -14.42
CA ARG A 151 6.17 -19.45 -13.91
C ARG A 151 4.69 -19.80 -13.79
N LEU A 152 3.88 -18.90 -13.24
CA LEU A 152 2.43 -19.11 -13.14
C LEU A 152 1.80 -19.27 -14.53
N CYS A 153 2.14 -18.42 -15.49
CA CYS A 153 1.65 -18.54 -16.85
C CYS A 153 2.04 -19.89 -17.47
N LEU A 154 3.27 -20.36 -17.24
CA LEU A 154 3.73 -21.66 -17.73
C LEU A 154 3.01 -22.85 -17.06
N VAL A 155 2.62 -22.75 -15.79
CA VAL A 155 1.76 -23.75 -15.13
C VAL A 155 0.43 -23.87 -15.87
N PHE A 156 -0.24 -22.75 -16.16
CA PHE A 156 -1.47 -22.75 -16.95
C PHE A 156 -1.25 -23.16 -18.41
N TRP A 157 -0.09 -22.85 -18.98
CA TRP A 157 0.22 -23.23 -20.36
C TRP A 157 0.33 -24.75 -20.53
N VAL A 158 0.94 -25.43 -19.56
CA VAL A 158 1.06 -26.90 -19.57
C VAL A 158 -0.21 -27.60 -19.13
N LYS A 159 -0.78 -27.18 -18.00
CA LYS A 159 -1.86 -27.93 -17.33
C LYS A 159 -3.26 -27.46 -17.73
N GLY A 160 -3.39 -26.22 -18.21
CA GLY A 160 -4.67 -25.57 -18.47
C GLY A 160 -4.85 -25.12 -19.91
N GLU A 161 -6.00 -24.49 -20.14
CA GLU A 161 -6.42 -23.97 -21.44
C GLU A 161 -6.85 -22.52 -21.27
N LEU A 162 -5.85 -21.63 -21.16
CA LEU A 162 -6.07 -20.19 -21.22
C LEU A 162 -5.88 -19.69 -22.64
N SER A 163 -6.75 -18.77 -23.04
CA SER A 163 -6.58 -17.91 -24.21
C SER A 163 -5.53 -16.83 -23.95
N LEU A 164 -5.03 -16.20 -25.02
CA LEU A 164 -4.07 -15.10 -24.91
C LEU A 164 -4.64 -13.91 -24.10
N GLU A 165 -5.94 -13.65 -24.20
CA GLU A 165 -6.58 -12.56 -23.46
C GLU A 165 -6.66 -12.89 -21.96
N GLU A 166 -6.99 -14.13 -21.60
CA GLU A 166 -6.97 -14.56 -20.19
C GLU A 166 -5.56 -14.50 -19.58
N TYR A 167 -4.50 -14.74 -20.36
CA TYR A 167 -3.14 -14.50 -19.88
C TYR A 167 -2.88 -13.01 -19.59
N ARG A 168 -3.40 -12.10 -20.41
CA ARG A 168 -3.28 -10.65 -20.17
C ARG A 168 -4.04 -10.24 -18.92
N GLU A 169 -5.25 -10.75 -18.73
CA GLU A 169 -6.03 -10.54 -17.51
C GLU A 169 -5.29 -11.07 -16.28
N LEU A 170 -4.67 -12.25 -16.38
CA LEU A 170 -3.89 -12.85 -15.32
C LEU A 170 -2.67 -11.99 -14.96
N VAL A 171 -1.89 -11.55 -15.95
CA VAL A 171 -0.71 -10.70 -15.73
C VAL A 171 -1.13 -9.37 -15.09
N ALA A 172 -2.17 -8.71 -15.61
CA ALA A 172 -2.71 -7.48 -15.03
C ALA A 172 -3.19 -7.68 -13.58
N ALA A 173 -3.81 -8.83 -13.27
CA ALA A 173 -4.21 -9.16 -11.90
C ALA A 173 -2.99 -9.33 -10.98
N THR A 174 -1.90 -9.94 -11.45
CA THR A 174 -0.67 -10.10 -10.65
C THR A 174 0.07 -8.78 -10.42
N GLU A 175 -0.01 -7.81 -11.34
CA GLU A 175 0.50 -6.45 -11.13
C GLU A 175 -0.30 -5.73 -10.03
N LYS A 176 -1.62 -5.91 -10.03
CA LYS A 176 -2.50 -5.36 -8.98
C LYS A 176 -2.28 -6.07 -7.64
N TYR A 177 -1.97 -7.37 -7.66
CA TYR A 177 -1.84 -8.23 -6.48
C TYR A 177 -0.51 -9.03 -6.50
N PRO A 178 0.60 -8.43 -6.06
CA PRO A 178 1.95 -9.00 -6.23
C PRO A 178 2.18 -10.39 -5.62
N LEU A 179 1.40 -10.76 -4.60
CA LEU A 179 1.52 -12.07 -3.93
C LEU A 179 0.74 -13.19 -4.63
N MET A 180 -0.07 -12.86 -5.63
CA MET A 180 -0.94 -13.81 -6.31
C MET A 180 -0.14 -14.91 -7.01
N ALA A 181 0.92 -14.55 -7.75
CA ALA A 181 1.70 -15.51 -8.52
C ALA A 181 2.35 -16.58 -7.64
N ALA A 182 3.09 -16.15 -6.62
CA ALA A 182 3.72 -17.05 -5.65
C ALA A 182 2.69 -17.94 -4.93
N THR A 183 1.55 -17.38 -4.52
CA THR A 183 0.47 -18.17 -3.88
C THR A 183 -0.03 -19.28 -4.81
N LEU A 184 -0.36 -18.96 -6.05
CA LEU A 184 -0.97 -19.92 -6.98
C LEU A 184 0.00 -21.03 -7.38
N ILE A 185 1.29 -20.69 -7.56
CA ILE A 185 2.34 -21.69 -7.83
C ILE A 185 2.49 -22.66 -6.65
N ASP A 186 2.53 -22.14 -5.42
CA ASP A 186 2.65 -23.00 -4.23
C ASP A 186 1.43 -23.90 -4.03
N LEU A 187 0.23 -23.38 -4.31
CA LEU A 187 -1.00 -24.18 -4.21
C LEU A 187 -1.04 -25.31 -5.24
N ASP A 188 -0.59 -25.06 -6.47
CA ASP A 188 -0.45 -26.08 -7.52
C ASP A 188 0.59 -27.13 -7.13
N ARG A 189 1.78 -26.70 -6.69
CA ARG A 189 2.88 -27.60 -6.31
C ARG A 189 2.50 -28.55 -5.19
N ASN A 190 1.71 -28.09 -4.22
CA ASN A 190 1.30 -28.88 -3.06
C ASN A 190 -0.05 -29.60 -3.24
N ASN A 191 -0.68 -29.52 -4.42
CA ASN A 191 -2.00 -30.10 -4.70
C ASN A 191 -3.10 -29.67 -3.70
N PHE A 192 -3.08 -28.41 -3.26
CA PHE A 192 -4.04 -27.89 -2.26
C PHE A 192 -5.36 -27.39 -2.85
N VAL A 193 -5.61 -27.63 -4.13
CA VAL A 193 -6.83 -27.21 -4.84
C VAL A 193 -7.64 -28.43 -5.27
N MET A 194 -8.87 -28.56 -4.78
CA MET A 194 -9.72 -29.75 -4.96
C MET A 194 -10.04 -30.08 -6.43
N ASP A 195 -10.17 -29.07 -7.30
CA ASP A 195 -10.48 -29.23 -8.74
C ASP A 195 -9.20 -29.18 -9.62
N GLY A 196 -8.02 -29.32 -9.03
CA GLY A 196 -6.74 -29.20 -9.72
C GLY A 196 -6.60 -27.85 -10.46
N ILE A 197 -6.19 -27.92 -11.73
CA ILE A 197 -5.93 -26.73 -12.55
C ILE A 197 -7.18 -25.88 -12.83
N ILE A 198 -8.36 -26.50 -12.97
CA ILE A 198 -9.63 -25.79 -13.20
C ILE A 198 -9.98 -24.95 -11.96
N GLY A 199 -9.75 -25.52 -10.77
CA GLY A 199 -9.92 -24.80 -9.52
C GLY A 199 -8.92 -23.65 -9.37
N LEU A 200 -7.67 -23.86 -9.81
CA LEU A 200 -6.63 -22.84 -9.77
C LEU A 200 -6.94 -21.68 -10.73
N GLN A 201 -7.43 -21.96 -11.93
CA GLN A 201 -7.88 -20.95 -12.90
C GLN A 201 -9.05 -20.15 -12.34
N ARG A 202 -10.07 -20.83 -11.79
CA ARG A 202 -11.21 -20.15 -11.15
C ARG A 202 -10.76 -19.27 -9.99
N LEU A 203 -9.81 -19.72 -9.18
CA LEU A 203 -9.23 -18.95 -8.09
C LEU A 203 -8.52 -17.71 -8.64
N ALA A 204 -7.65 -17.88 -9.64
CA ALA A 204 -6.90 -16.80 -10.27
C ALA A 204 -7.81 -15.70 -10.83
N LEU A 205 -8.85 -16.10 -11.55
CA LEU A 205 -9.83 -15.20 -12.18
C LEU A 205 -10.88 -14.63 -11.20
N THR A 206 -10.84 -15.00 -9.92
CA THR A 206 -11.76 -14.44 -8.90
C THR A 206 -11.00 -13.58 -7.89
N PRO A 207 -10.93 -12.24 -8.07
CA PRO A 207 -10.14 -11.33 -7.24
C PRO A 207 -10.28 -11.54 -5.73
N ARG A 208 -11.51 -11.55 -5.25
CA ARG A 208 -11.81 -11.74 -3.84
C ARG A 208 -11.25 -13.04 -3.28
N LYS A 209 -11.47 -14.17 -3.98
CA LYS A 209 -11.08 -15.49 -3.49
C LYS A 209 -9.57 -15.66 -3.46
N HIS A 210 -8.86 -15.23 -4.51
CA HIS A 210 -7.40 -15.34 -4.48
C HIS A 210 -6.81 -14.39 -3.45
N LEU A 211 -7.33 -13.17 -3.27
CA LEU A 211 -6.82 -12.24 -2.26
C LEU A 211 -6.91 -12.84 -0.86
N GLN A 212 -8.07 -13.39 -0.49
CA GLN A 212 -8.23 -14.08 0.79
C GLN A 212 -7.25 -15.24 0.92
N ARG A 213 -7.05 -16.01 -0.16
CA ARG A 213 -6.14 -17.16 -0.15
C ARG A 213 -4.67 -16.74 -0.07
N SER A 214 -4.25 -15.72 -0.80
CA SER A 214 -2.91 -15.15 -0.77
C SER A 214 -2.59 -14.56 0.60
N ILE A 215 -3.55 -13.86 1.21
CA ILE A 215 -3.37 -13.33 2.56
C ILE A 215 -3.17 -14.50 3.55
N LYS A 216 -4.05 -15.50 3.52
CA LYS A 216 -3.94 -16.68 4.39
C LYS A 216 -2.60 -17.40 4.20
N HIS A 217 -2.18 -17.61 2.95
CA HIS A 217 -0.95 -18.33 2.61
C HIS A 217 0.32 -17.60 3.06
N HIS A 218 0.40 -16.28 2.86
CA HIS A 218 1.63 -15.53 3.10
C HIS A 218 1.76 -14.92 4.50
N PHE A 219 0.65 -14.72 5.22
CA PHE A 219 0.66 -14.00 6.50
C PHE A 219 0.03 -14.79 7.65
N PHE A 220 -0.71 -15.87 7.37
CA PHE A 220 -1.43 -16.67 8.39
C PHE A 220 -1.35 -18.17 8.09
N SER A 221 -0.15 -18.66 7.73
CA SER A 221 0.07 -20.04 7.32
C SER A 221 0.03 -21.03 8.50
N GLU A 222 0.27 -20.56 9.72
CA GLU A 222 0.24 -21.40 10.92
C GLU A 222 -1.19 -21.84 11.29
N PRO A 223 -1.41 -23.11 11.70
CA PRO A 223 -2.73 -23.61 12.07
C PRO A 223 -3.41 -22.81 13.19
N SER A 224 -2.63 -22.28 14.14
CA SER A 224 -3.10 -21.43 15.23
C SER A 224 -3.67 -20.08 14.75
N GLU A 225 -3.29 -19.64 13.54
CA GLU A 225 -3.65 -18.35 12.96
C GLU A 225 -4.78 -18.44 11.94
N GLN A 226 -5.08 -19.64 11.45
CA GLN A 226 -6.18 -19.87 10.51
C GLN A 226 -7.55 -19.46 11.09
N TYR A 227 -7.73 -19.58 12.41
CA TYR A 227 -8.92 -19.09 13.09
C TYR A 227 -9.03 -17.56 13.06
N SER A 228 -7.91 -16.85 13.23
CA SER A 228 -7.89 -15.39 13.15
C SER A 228 -8.16 -14.88 11.72
N ALA A 229 -7.82 -15.68 10.72
CA ALA A 229 -8.06 -15.34 9.31
C ALA A 229 -9.54 -15.42 8.87
N HIS A 230 -10.46 -15.81 9.75
CA HIS A 230 -11.92 -15.72 9.47
C HIS A 230 -12.39 -14.28 9.30
N GLY A 231 -11.73 -13.29 9.91
CA GLY A 231 -12.07 -11.88 9.72
C GLY A 231 -11.97 -11.40 8.27
N LEU A 232 -11.23 -12.12 7.42
CA LEU A 232 -11.15 -11.86 5.97
C LEU A 232 -12.47 -12.11 5.23
N ASP A 233 -13.35 -12.95 5.78
CA ASP A 233 -14.62 -13.29 5.14
C ASP A 233 -15.63 -12.14 5.27
N ASP A 234 -15.48 -11.32 6.32
CA ASP A 234 -16.34 -10.17 6.62
C ASP A 234 -15.96 -8.88 5.85
N LEU A 235 -14.74 -8.81 5.33
CA LEU A 235 -14.27 -7.62 4.60
C LEU A 235 -14.93 -7.52 3.22
N ASN A 236 -15.38 -6.33 2.82
CA ASN A 236 -15.77 -6.10 1.42
C ASN A 236 -14.53 -6.04 0.50
N ASP A 237 -14.73 -5.96 -0.82
CA ASP A 237 -13.63 -6.05 -1.78
C ASP A 237 -12.60 -4.92 -1.64
N ASN A 238 -13.05 -3.69 -1.36
CA ASN A 238 -12.15 -2.54 -1.15
C ASN A 238 -11.35 -2.70 0.15
N GLU A 239 -12.00 -3.19 1.20
CA GLU A 239 -11.35 -3.45 2.49
C GLU A 239 -10.34 -4.58 2.42
N LEU A 240 -10.64 -5.63 1.65
CA LEU A 240 -9.76 -6.77 1.44
C LEU A 240 -8.51 -6.36 0.63
N GLU A 241 -8.68 -5.53 -0.39
CA GLU A 241 -7.56 -4.95 -1.14
C GLU A 241 -6.70 -4.06 -0.25
N ALA A 242 -7.31 -3.21 0.58
CA ALA A 242 -6.60 -2.37 1.55
C ALA A 242 -5.85 -3.22 2.60
N ALA A 243 -6.44 -4.33 3.05
CA ALA A 243 -5.80 -5.28 3.95
C ALA A 243 -4.57 -5.92 3.31
N ALA A 244 -4.69 -6.42 2.08
CA ALA A 244 -3.57 -7.01 1.35
C ALA A 244 -2.40 -6.03 1.21
N LYS A 245 -2.69 -4.78 0.84
CA LYS A 245 -1.70 -3.71 0.74
C LYS A 245 -1.05 -3.42 2.10
N ALA A 246 -1.85 -3.26 3.15
CA ALA A 246 -1.34 -3.00 4.51
C ALA A 246 -0.42 -4.12 5.02
N LEU A 247 -0.82 -5.39 4.85
CA LEU A 247 -0.01 -6.55 5.24
C LEU A 247 1.32 -6.62 4.47
N TYR A 248 1.28 -6.29 3.18
CA TYR A 248 2.49 -6.19 2.36
C TYR A 248 3.43 -5.08 2.85
N VAL A 249 2.91 -3.93 3.28
CA VAL A 249 3.73 -2.86 3.86
C VAL A 249 4.42 -3.32 5.14
N LEU A 250 3.73 -4.03 6.02
CA LEU A 250 4.35 -4.59 7.23
C LEU A 250 5.50 -5.52 6.90
N LYS A 251 5.27 -6.47 5.99
CA LYS A 251 6.28 -7.46 5.57
C LYS A 251 7.48 -6.80 4.89
N SER A 252 7.24 -5.89 3.95
CA SER A 252 8.31 -5.17 3.24
C SER A 252 9.03 -4.13 4.11
N SER A 253 8.46 -3.76 5.26
CA SER A 253 9.13 -2.93 6.28
C SER A 253 9.81 -3.77 7.35
N GLY A 254 9.79 -5.11 7.24
CA GLY A 254 10.48 -6.03 8.14
C GLY A 254 9.82 -6.16 9.52
N VAL A 255 8.51 -5.90 9.63
CA VAL A 255 7.74 -6.13 10.87
C VAL A 255 7.52 -7.63 11.02
N THR A 256 7.91 -8.20 12.16
CA THR A 256 7.83 -9.65 12.43
C THR A 256 6.75 -10.04 13.44
N GLU A 257 6.12 -9.07 14.08
CA GLU A 257 5.18 -9.30 15.18
C GLU A 257 3.81 -9.76 14.65
N HIS A 258 3.42 -11.00 14.93
CA HIS A 258 2.14 -11.58 14.50
C HIS A 258 0.90 -10.73 14.92
N ALA A 259 0.96 -10.09 16.09
CA ALA A 259 -0.12 -9.22 16.57
C ALA A 259 -0.36 -8.02 15.62
N ALA A 260 0.70 -7.48 15.02
CA ALA A 260 0.60 -6.39 14.05
C ALA A 260 -0.19 -6.85 12.79
N TYR A 261 0.09 -8.04 12.26
CA TYR A 261 -0.65 -8.61 11.13
C TYR A 261 -2.11 -8.88 11.47
N ARG A 262 -2.39 -9.47 12.64
CA ARG A 262 -3.77 -9.76 13.08
C ARG A 262 -4.63 -8.51 13.21
N SER A 263 -4.06 -7.41 13.71
CA SER A 263 -4.80 -6.15 13.89
C SER A 263 -5.36 -5.53 12.60
N ILE A 264 -4.81 -5.87 11.44
CA ILE A 264 -5.29 -5.38 10.12
C ILE A 264 -6.63 -6.03 9.75
N ILE A 265 -6.83 -7.28 10.14
CA ILE A 265 -8.00 -8.11 9.80
C ILE A 265 -8.94 -8.31 11.00
N ASP A 266 -8.70 -7.56 12.09
CA ASP A 266 -9.48 -7.66 13.32
C ASP A 266 -10.93 -7.16 13.11
N SER A 267 -11.82 -7.72 13.92
CA SER A 267 -13.25 -7.40 14.00
C SER A 267 -13.52 -6.00 14.58
N ASN A 268 -12.57 -5.38 15.29
CA ASN A 268 -12.66 -3.98 15.67
C ASN A 268 -12.54 -3.08 14.43
N GLN A 269 -13.70 -2.75 13.85
CA GLN A 269 -13.78 -2.04 12.58
C GLN A 269 -12.98 -0.73 12.57
N HIS A 270 -12.99 0.08 13.63
CA HIS A 270 -12.31 1.39 13.61
C HIS A 270 -10.78 1.28 13.60
N LYS A 271 -10.22 0.45 14.48
CA LYS A 271 -8.77 0.24 14.57
C LYS A 271 -8.22 -0.40 13.30
N ALA A 272 -8.85 -1.50 12.88
CA ALA A 272 -8.44 -2.23 11.68
C ALA A 272 -8.59 -1.35 10.42
N MET A 273 -9.67 -0.57 10.31
CA MET A 273 -9.87 0.38 9.22
C MET A 273 -8.78 1.46 9.18
N ALA A 274 -8.40 2.03 10.33
CA ALA A 274 -7.34 3.05 10.36
C ALA A 274 -6.00 2.49 9.86
N LEU A 275 -5.64 1.26 10.26
CA LEU A 275 -4.44 0.58 9.76
C LEU A 275 -4.52 0.31 8.26
N ARG A 276 -5.65 -0.21 7.78
CA ARG A 276 -5.92 -0.45 6.35
C ARG A 276 -5.88 0.84 5.52
N LEU A 277 -6.19 1.98 6.12
CA LEU A 277 -6.19 3.29 5.47
C LEU A 277 -4.80 3.93 5.41
N PHE A 278 -4.03 3.86 6.49
CA PHE A 278 -2.76 4.60 6.61
C PHE A 278 -1.52 3.79 6.21
N LEU A 279 -1.47 2.49 6.49
CA LEU A 279 -0.30 1.67 6.13
C LEU A 279 0.01 1.71 4.63
N PRO A 280 -0.96 1.57 3.71
CA PRO A 280 -0.68 1.67 2.28
C PRO A 280 -0.09 3.01 1.84
N GLN A 281 -0.39 4.11 2.55
CA GLN A 281 0.14 5.44 2.21
C GLN A 281 1.62 5.55 2.57
N ILE A 282 2.06 4.86 3.63
CA ILE A 282 3.46 4.76 4.06
C ILE A 282 4.32 3.97 3.06
N ALA A 283 3.70 3.10 2.24
CA ALA A 283 4.39 2.29 1.23
C ALA A 283 5.19 3.12 0.21
N THR A 284 4.76 4.36 -0.04
CA THR A 284 5.39 5.29 -0.99
C THR A 284 6.79 5.75 -0.56
N ILE A 285 7.15 5.50 0.70
CA ILE A 285 8.45 5.89 1.27
C ILE A 285 9.45 4.76 1.00
N ASN A 286 10.50 5.05 0.22
CA ASN A 286 11.54 4.08 -0.13
C ASN A 286 12.47 3.73 1.05
N ASP A 287 12.62 4.66 1.99
CA ASP A 287 13.46 4.48 3.19
C ASP A 287 12.76 3.56 4.20
N ILE A 288 13.32 2.36 4.39
CA ILE A 288 12.78 1.32 5.27
C ILE A 288 12.77 1.77 6.73
N ASP A 289 13.81 2.46 7.19
CA ASP A 289 13.90 2.90 8.58
C ASP A 289 12.88 4.02 8.86
N LYS A 290 12.71 4.93 7.90
CA LYS A 290 11.62 5.92 7.94
C LYS A 290 10.25 5.25 8.00
N ARG A 291 10.01 4.21 7.18
CA ARG A 291 8.73 3.47 7.22
C ARG A 291 8.49 2.86 8.59
N LYS A 292 9.49 2.21 9.20
CA LYS A 292 9.37 1.62 10.54
C LYS A 292 8.96 2.64 11.58
N VAL A 293 9.64 3.79 11.63
CA VAL A 293 9.31 4.87 12.59
C VAL A 293 7.86 5.34 12.45
N LEU A 294 7.36 5.47 11.22
CA LEU A 294 5.97 5.87 10.97
C LEU A 294 4.96 4.77 11.33
N ILE A 295 5.31 3.51 11.06
CA ILE A 295 4.51 2.34 11.47
C ILE A 295 4.39 2.29 12.99
N ASP A 296 5.50 2.46 13.72
CA ASP A 296 5.52 2.46 15.19
C ASP A 296 4.66 3.59 15.77
N ALA A 297 4.77 4.81 15.20
CA ALA A 297 3.93 5.94 15.59
C ALA A 297 2.44 5.67 15.33
N LEU A 298 2.08 5.03 14.21
CA LEU A 298 0.69 4.65 13.92
C LEU A 298 0.17 3.61 14.92
N TYR A 299 0.94 2.55 15.17
CA TYR A 299 0.56 1.50 16.12
C TYR A 299 0.44 2.00 17.56
N ALA A 300 1.30 2.94 17.98
CA ALA A 300 1.17 3.59 19.29
C ALA A 300 -0.20 4.27 19.47
N GLY A 301 -0.71 4.90 18.40
CA GLY A 301 -2.05 5.50 18.38
C GLY A 301 -3.17 4.48 18.38
N VAL A 302 -3.10 3.48 17.49
CA VAL A 302 -4.16 2.46 17.30
C VAL A 302 -4.29 1.53 18.51
N ASN A 303 -3.17 1.11 19.10
CA ASN A 303 -3.17 0.12 20.18
C ASN A 303 -3.36 0.76 21.56
N SER A 304 -2.83 1.97 21.77
CA SER A 304 -2.84 2.63 23.08
C SER A 304 -3.75 3.86 23.12
N SER A 305 -3.28 5.00 22.63
CA SER A 305 -4.04 6.25 22.61
C SER A 305 -3.34 7.34 21.78
N ILE A 306 -4.10 8.37 21.38
CA ILE A 306 -3.57 9.60 20.77
C ILE A 306 -2.50 10.26 21.65
N ALA A 307 -2.68 10.25 22.98
CA ALA A 307 -1.70 10.83 23.91
C ALA A 307 -0.37 10.08 23.87
N HIS A 308 -0.41 8.74 23.84
CA HIS A 308 0.78 7.92 23.76
C HIS A 308 1.49 8.06 22.40
N GLN A 309 0.73 8.13 21.31
CA GLN A 309 1.27 8.45 19.98
C GLN A 309 2.06 9.77 19.99
N GLY A 310 1.51 10.82 20.61
CA GLY A 310 2.21 12.10 20.74
C GLY A 310 3.55 11.99 21.47
N GLN A 311 3.63 11.15 22.50
CA GLN A 311 4.89 10.90 23.22
C GLN A 311 5.93 10.19 22.34
N VAL A 312 5.51 9.18 21.57
CA VAL A 312 6.40 8.46 20.64
C VAL A 312 6.93 9.40 19.56
N VAL A 313 6.06 10.25 18.99
CA VAL A 313 6.44 11.20 17.94
C VAL A 313 7.44 12.24 18.47
N GLN A 314 7.28 12.72 19.69
CA GLN A 314 8.21 13.68 20.31
C GLN A 314 9.63 13.13 20.52
N GLN A 315 9.80 11.81 20.52
CA GLN A 315 11.12 11.16 20.66
C GLN A 315 11.86 11.04 19.33
N ILE A 316 11.22 11.37 18.20
CA ILE A 316 11.85 11.31 16.87
C ILE A 316 12.83 12.47 16.70
N MET A 317 14.12 12.15 16.61
CA MET A 317 15.20 13.13 16.51
C MET A 317 15.39 13.69 15.09
N ASP A 318 15.16 12.86 14.06
CA ASP A 318 15.29 13.29 12.67
C ASP A 318 14.11 14.21 12.29
N LYS A 319 14.42 15.43 11.84
CA LYS A 319 13.40 16.44 11.51
C LYS A 319 12.49 16.05 10.35
N THR A 320 13.01 15.33 9.37
CA THR A 320 12.26 14.86 8.20
C THR A 320 11.29 13.75 8.62
N TYR A 321 11.72 12.86 9.50
CA TYR A 321 10.88 11.79 10.03
C TYR A 321 9.81 12.37 10.96
N LEU A 322 10.19 13.32 11.82
CA LEU A 322 9.29 14.02 12.73
C LEU A 322 8.19 14.76 11.96
N SER A 323 8.52 15.46 10.87
CA SER A 323 7.53 16.15 10.04
C SER A 323 6.52 15.18 9.42
N ALA A 324 7.00 14.05 8.87
CA ALA A 324 6.13 13.01 8.31
C ALA A 324 5.26 12.36 9.40
N ALA A 325 5.82 12.10 10.58
CA ALA A 325 5.11 11.53 11.71
C ALA A 325 4.02 12.47 12.24
N ASN A 326 4.32 13.77 12.37
CA ASN A 326 3.32 14.78 12.75
C ASN A 326 2.17 14.85 11.75
N ASN A 327 2.47 14.84 10.45
CA ASN A 327 1.43 14.81 9.42
C ASN A 327 0.57 13.54 9.50
N LEU A 328 1.18 12.37 9.68
CA LEU A 328 0.46 11.11 9.86
C LEU A 328 -0.44 11.15 11.11
N CYS A 329 0.07 11.65 12.23
CA CYS A 329 -0.66 11.74 13.49
C CYS A 329 -1.83 12.70 13.40
N GLU A 330 -1.65 13.87 12.79
CA GLU A 330 -2.74 14.82 12.52
C GLU A 330 -3.90 14.13 11.79
N ARG A 331 -3.60 13.40 10.71
CA ARG A 331 -4.60 12.68 9.92
C ARG A 331 -5.26 11.56 10.71
N PHE A 332 -4.47 10.78 11.46
CA PHE A 332 -4.98 9.70 12.30
C PHE A 332 -5.91 10.20 13.41
N ILE A 333 -5.56 11.31 14.07
CA ILE A 333 -6.40 11.97 15.08
C ILE A 333 -7.75 12.35 14.49
N CYS A 334 -7.75 13.04 13.35
CA CYS A 334 -8.99 13.45 12.68
C CYS A 334 -9.85 12.25 12.27
N VAL A 335 -9.25 11.19 11.71
CA VAL A 335 -9.96 9.93 11.42
C VAL A 335 -10.60 9.34 12.67
N THR A 336 -9.88 9.30 13.79
CA THR A 336 -10.39 8.77 15.06
C THR A 336 -11.59 9.56 15.57
N HIS A 337 -11.54 10.90 15.47
CA HIS A 337 -12.66 11.76 15.85
C HIS A 337 -13.90 11.53 14.96
N LEU A 338 -13.72 11.43 13.64
CA LEU A 338 -14.82 11.17 12.72
C LEU A 338 -15.44 9.78 12.94
N GLN A 339 -14.62 8.75 13.19
CA GLN A 339 -15.07 7.41 13.55
C GLN A 339 -15.91 7.43 14.83
N ALA A 340 -15.42 8.09 15.89
CA ALA A 340 -16.14 8.21 17.16
C ALA A 340 -17.49 8.93 17.03
N LEU A 341 -17.60 9.86 16.07
CA LEU A 341 -18.84 10.58 15.77
C LEU A 341 -19.75 9.85 14.76
N GLY A 342 -19.35 8.69 14.24
CA GLY A 342 -20.12 7.90 13.28
C GLY A 342 -20.32 8.61 11.94
N PHE A 343 -19.23 9.13 11.38
CA PHE A 343 -19.14 9.55 9.97
C PHE A 343 -19.02 8.32 9.06
N ASN A 344 -19.37 8.47 7.79
CA ASN A 344 -19.29 7.37 6.84
C ASN A 344 -17.85 7.16 6.33
N ASN A 345 -17.62 6.03 5.66
CA ASN A 345 -16.28 5.66 5.20
C ASN A 345 -15.71 6.63 4.15
N GLU A 346 -16.55 7.24 3.30
CA GLU A 346 -16.10 8.19 2.29
C GLU A 346 -15.52 9.45 2.93
N GLU A 347 -16.23 10.01 3.92
CA GLU A 347 -15.81 11.18 4.70
C GLU A 347 -14.49 10.88 5.44
N ILE A 348 -14.36 9.68 6.01
CA ILE A 348 -13.17 9.24 6.74
C ILE A 348 -11.96 9.04 5.79
N VAL A 349 -12.16 8.40 4.64
CA VAL A 349 -11.11 8.23 3.63
C VAL A 349 -10.64 9.58 3.10
N TRP A 350 -11.58 10.51 2.88
CA TRP A 350 -11.27 11.85 2.39
C TRP A 350 -10.41 12.66 3.36
N VAL A 351 -10.75 12.69 4.66
CA VAL A 351 -9.94 13.43 5.65
C VAL A 351 -8.53 12.85 5.82
N ALA A 352 -8.34 11.57 5.52
CA ALA A 352 -7.06 10.88 5.62
C ALA A 352 -6.09 11.17 4.46
N GLN A 353 -6.53 11.87 3.41
CA GLN A 353 -5.70 12.19 2.25
C GLN A 353 -4.57 13.15 2.63
N GLU A 354 -3.33 12.78 2.31
CA GLU A 354 -2.15 13.60 2.58
C GLU A 354 -2.07 14.84 1.69
N GLN A 355 -2.29 14.65 0.38
CA GLN A 355 -2.00 15.65 -0.65
C GLN A 355 -3.18 16.60 -0.97
N SER A 356 -4.31 16.45 -0.27
CA SER A 356 -5.50 17.28 -0.50
C SER A 356 -5.49 18.51 0.39
N GLU A 357 -5.31 19.71 -0.19
CA GLU A 357 -5.37 20.98 0.55
C GLU A 357 -6.74 21.21 1.19
N LYS A 358 -7.84 20.81 0.52
CA LYS A 358 -9.18 20.87 1.12
C LYS A 358 -9.29 19.95 2.34
N ALA A 359 -8.78 18.71 2.25
CA ALA A 359 -8.77 17.80 3.40
C ALA A 359 -7.91 18.35 4.54
N LYS A 360 -6.81 19.03 4.23
CA LYS A 360 -5.97 19.73 5.22
C LYS A 360 -6.70 20.87 5.91
N CYS A 361 -7.40 21.74 5.18
CA CYS A 361 -8.25 22.77 5.77
C CYS A 361 -9.33 22.16 6.66
N PHE A 362 -9.95 21.04 6.24
CA PHE A 362 -10.94 20.34 7.06
C PHE A 362 -10.34 19.78 8.35
N ARG A 363 -9.14 19.19 8.29
CA ARG A 363 -8.43 18.73 9.50
C ARG A 363 -8.18 19.88 10.47
N GLN A 364 -7.81 21.06 9.99
CA GLN A 364 -7.66 22.24 10.84
C GLN A 364 -8.97 22.63 11.53
N VAL A 365 -10.11 22.58 10.81
CA VAL A 365 -11.44 22.80 11.41
C VAL A 365 -11.69 21.77 12.52
N ILE A 366 -11.45 20.48 12.27
CA ILE A 366 -11.64 19.42 13.28
C ILE A 366 -10.80 19.71 14.53
N LEU A 367 -9.49 19.91 14.36
CA LEU A 367 -8.56 20.09 15.48
C LEU A 367 -8.87 21.35 16.30
N ARG A 368 -9.27 22.45 15.67
CA ARG A 368 -9.68 23.67 16.38
C ARG A 368 -10.95 23.46 17.19
N VAL A 369 -11.95 22.81 16.60
CA VAL A 369 -13.20 22.48 17.31
C VAL A 369 -12.91 21.56 18.50
N GLU A 370 -12.12 20.50 18.33
CA GLU A 370 -11.76 19.59 19.43
C GLU A 370 -11.00 20.32 20.55
N ALA A 371 -10.05 21.19 20.20
CA ALA A 371 -9.30 21.98 21.17
C ALA A 371 -10.22 22.91 21.99
N GLN A 372 -11.14 23.61 21.34
CA GLN A 372 -12.07 24.51 22.01
C GLN A 372 -13.10 23.76 22.86
N CYS A 373 -13.65 22.66 22.35
CA CYS A 373 -14.57 21.82 23.13
C CYS A 373 -13.89 21.28 24.39
N LYS A 374 -12.61 20.90 24.31
CA LYS A 374 -11.82 20.48 25.48
C LYS A 374 -11.67 21.61 26.50
N ILE A 375 -11.31 22.82 26.08
CA ILE A 375 -11.19 24.00 26.96
C ILE A 375 -12.51 24.28 27.70
N ILE A 376 -13.63 24.25 26.98
CA ILE A 376 -14.96 24.48 27.57
C ILE A 376 -15.30 23.37 28.57
N SER A 377 -15.09 22.10 28.20
CA SER A 377 -15.31 20.95 29.08
C SER A 377 -14.50 21.05 30.38
N GLU A 378 -13.22 21.40 30.30
CA GLU A 378 -12.34 21.58 31.46
C GLU A 378 -12.84 22.72 32.35
N ARG A 379 -13.20 23.87 31.78
CA ARG A 379 -13.76 25.01 32.53
C ARG A 379 -15.05 24.64 33.26
N LEU A 380 -15.99 23.98 32.58
CA LEU A 380 -17.26 23.59 33.18
C LEU A 380 -17.08 22.54 34.28
N SER A 381 -16.04 21.71 34.19
CA SER A 381 -15.69 20.74 35.24
C SER A 381 -15.01 21.37 36.47
N GLY A 382 -14.43 22.56 36.33
CA GLY A 382 -13.61 23.20 37.36
C GLY A 382 -14.37 23.84 38.52
N SER A 383 -15.70 23.96 38.45
CA SER A 383 -16.51 24.57 39.53
C SER A 383 -17.87 23.91 39.70
N ALA A 384 -18.29 23.73 40.96
CA ALA A 384 -19.62 23.24 41.32
C ALA A 384 -20.75 24.14 40.79
N SER A 385 -20.50 25.44 40.59
CA SER A 385 -21.47 26.39 40.04
C SER A 385 -21.87 26.08 38.58
N TYR A 386 -21.05 25.31 37.86
CA TYR A 386 -21.29 24.95 36.46
C TYR A 386 -21.85 23.54 36.27
N ARG A 387 -22.15 22.79 37.34
CA ARG A 387 -22.52 21.37 37.26
C ARG A 387 -23.70 21.09 36.30
N THR A 388 -24.78 21.86 36.39
CA THR A 388 -25.94 21.70 35.49
C THR A 388 -25.57 22.00 34.04
N MET A 389 -24.74 23.02 33.81
CA MET A 389 -24.27 23.38 32.47
C MET A 389 -23.35 22.31 31.89
N GLN A 390 -22.47 21.74 32.72
CA GLN A 390 -21.58 20.64 32.36
C GLN A 390 -22.39 19.39 31.94
N GLU A 391 -23.44 19.05 32.68
CA GLU A 391 -24.29 17.88 32.37
C GLU A 391 -25.02 18.02 31.03
N VAL A 392 -25.48 19.22 30.69
CA VAL A 392 -26.13 19.50 29.39
C VAL A 392 -25.08 19.55 28.28
N TRP A 393 -23.97 20.28 28.48
CA TRP A 393 -22.86 20.34 27.54
C TRP A 393 -22.37 18.95 27.14
N ARG A 394 -22.14 18.05 28.11
CA ARG A 394 -21.66 16.68 27.85
C ARG A 394 -22.60 15.88 26.94
N LYS A 395 -23.91 16.19 26.94
CA LYS A 395 -24.90 15.52 26.07
C LYS A 395 -24.90 16.12 24.66
N GLU A 396 -24.69 17.42 24.54
CA GLU A 396 -24.84 18.15 23.27
C GLU A 396 -23.52 18.31 22.51
N GLU A 397 -22.36 18.23 23.17
CA GLU A 397 -21.04 18.47 22.57
C GLU A 397 -20.80 17.58 21.34
N SER A 398 -21.16 16.29 21.40
CA SER A 398 -20.99 15.37 20.27
C SER A 398 -21.81 15.79 19.06
N THR A 399 -23.04 16.25 19.28
CA THR A 399 -23.95 16.73 18.22
C THR A 399 -23.43 18.04 17.63
N TYR A 400 -22.97 18.95 18.48
CA TYR A 400 -22.35 20.21 18.08
C TYR A 400 -21.14 19.99 17.16
N ARG A 401 -20.18 19.16 17.60
CA ARG A 401 -19.00 18.81 16.80
C ARG A 401 -19.38 18.16 15.47
N LYS A 402 -20.26 17.16 15.51
CA LYS A 402 -20.72 16.45 14.30
C LYS A 402 -21.37 17.40 13.29
N ASN A 403 -22.20 18.34 13.75
CA ASN A 403 -22.86 19.30 12.87
C ASN A 403 -21.85 20.26 12.21
N LEU A 404 -20.90 20.80 12.98
CA LEU A 404 -19.86 21.66 12.43
C LEU A 404 -19.01 20.94 11.37
N TYR A 405 -18.61 19.69 11.64
CA TYR A 405 -17.84 18.89 10.69
C TYR A 405 -18.62 18.59 9.43
N LYS A 406 -19.91 18.26 9.54
CA LYS A 406 -20.76 18.03 8.36
C LYS A 406 -20.92 19.28 7.50
N ILE A 407 -21.11 20.45 8.12
CA ILE A 407 -21.22 21.71 7.38
C ILE A 407 -19.91 22.02 6.66
N ALA A 408 -18.77 21.91 7.35
CA ALA A 408 -17.46 22.16 6.74
C ALA A 408 -17.14 21.17 5.62
N TYR A 409 -17.40 19.87 5.82
CA TYR A 409 -17.22 18.85 4.79
C TYR A 409 -18.09 19.11 3.56
N ALA A 410 -19.39 19.37 3.78
CA ALA A 410 -20.34 19.65 2.70
C ALA A 410 -19.89 20.87 1.89
N PHE A 411 -19.53 21.96 2.56
CA PHE A 411 -19.04 23.17 1.89
C PHE A 411 -17.80 22.91 1.03
N MET A 412 -16.80 22.20 1.55
CA MET A 412 -15.55 21.94 0.82
C MET A 412 -15.74 21.00 -0.39
N ASN A 413 -16.71 20.09 -0.32
CA ASN A 413 -16.99 19.08 -1.36
C ASN A 413 -18.22 19.38 -2.23
N ALA A 414 -18.88 20.51 -2.07
CA ALA A 414 -20.16 20.79 -2.74
C ALA A 414 -20.08 21.02 -4.26
N ASN A 415 -18.90 21.10 -4.89
CA ASN A 415 -18.76 21.49 -6.31
C ASN A 415 -19.63 22.71 -6.72
N GLY A 416 -19.79 23.69 -5.81
CA GLY A 416 -20.63 24.88 -6.00
C GLY A 416 -22.09 24.77 -5.53
N GLN A 417 -22.54 23.63 -5.00
CA GLN A 417 -23.93 23.45 -4.52
C GLN A 417 -24.21 24.07 -3.14
N THR A 418 -23.19 24.33 -2.33
CA THR A 418 -23.31 24.99 -1.02
C THR A 418 -22.53 26.29 -1.09
N THR A 419 -23.23 27.42 -0.95
CA THR A 419 -22.58 28.74 -0.95
C THR A 419 -21.98 29.06 0.41
N LEU A 420 -21.01 29.99 0.45
CA LEU A 420 -20.43 30.48 1.71
C LEU A 420 -21.51 31.08 2.63
N ALA A 421 -22.50 31.76 2.05
CA ALA A 421 -23.63 32.32 2.78
C ALA A 421 -24.47 31.22 3.46
N ASP A 422 -24.70 30.10 2.79
CA ASP A 422 -25.44 28.96 3.34
C ASP A 422 -24.65 28.26 4.45
N ALA A 423 -23.35 28.02 4.24
CA ALA A 423 -22.48 27.45 5.27
C ALA A 423 -22.43 28.36 6.51
N THR A 424 -22.26 29.66 6.32
CA THR A 424 -22.27 30.67 7.40
C THR A 424 -23.58 30.66 8.16
N ARG A 425 -24.72 30.60 7.46
CA ARG A 425 -26.05 30.53 8.08
C ARG A 425 -26.20 29.26 8.92
N GLN A 426 -25.74 28.12 8.42
CA GLN A 426 -25.82 26.84 9.13
C GLN A 426 -24.90 26.81 10.36
N ILE A 427 -23.67 27.33 10.25
CA ILE A 427 -22.73 27.45 11.39
C ILE A 427 -23.35 28.31 12.49
N LYS A 428 -23.89 29.49 12.16
CA LYS A 428 -24.56 30.37 13.14
C LYS A 428 -25.75 29.72 13.81
N LYS A 429 -26.49 28.87 13.10
CA LYS A 429 -27.59 28.10 13.69
C LYS A 429 -27.08 27.11 14.75
N VAL A 430 -26.07 26.32 14.40
CA VAL A 430 -25.44 25.34 15.30
C VAL A 430 -24.79 26.04 16.51
N GLU A 431 -24.19 27.20 16.28
CA GLU A 431 -23.64 28.07 17.32
C GLU A 431 -24.73 28.53 18.30
N GLN A 432 -25.87 29.03 17.80
CA GLN A 432 -26.94 29.51 18.68
C GLN A 432 -27.50 28.39 19.58
N ASP A 433 -27.63 27.18 19.05
CA ASP A 433 -28.10 26.03 19.81
C ASP A 433 -27.19 25.73 21.00
N ILE A 434 -25.86 25.78 20.81
CA ILE A 434 -24.89 25.51 21.89
C ILE A 434 -24.73 26.72 22.84
N LEU A 435 -24.84 27.95 22.34
CA LEU A 435 -24.78 29.17 23.15
C LEU A 435 -25.91 29.24 24.18
N ASN A 436 -27.09 28.71 23.87
CA ASN A 436 -28.19 28.63 24.83
C ASN A 436 -27.83 27.82 26.09
N ILE A 437 -26.79 26.99 26.02
CA ILE A 437 -26.30 26.17 27.14
C ILE A 437 -25.17 26.90 27.87
N VAL A 438 -24.13 27.33 27.14
CA VAL A 438 -22.90 27.86 27.74
C VAL A 438 -22.95 29.36 28.03
N ASP A 439 -23.89 30.08 27.42
CA ASP A 439 -24.05 31.53 27.50
C ASP A 439 -25.51 31.95 27.80
N PRO A 440 -26.09 31.49 28.93
CA PRO A 440 -27.50 31.78 29.23
C PRO A 440 -27.72 33.28 29.53
N PRO A 441 -28.89 33.83 29.18
CA PRO A 441 -29.17 35.25 29.35
C PRO A 441 -29.15 35.69 30.82
N PHE A 442 -28.58 36.87 31.08
CA PHE A 442 -28.59 37.47 32.42
C PHE A 442 -30.01 37.81 32.86
N LYS A 443 -30.47 37.19 33.96
CA LYS A 443 -31.81 37.43 34.51
C LYS A 443 -31.93 38.73 35.32
N SER A 444 -30.82 39.27 35.83
CA SER A 444 -30.82 40.45 36.72
C SER A 444 -30.69 41.75 35.94
N ASP A 445 -31.63 42.68 36.15
CA ASP A 445 -31.63 44.00 35.49
C ASP A 445 -30.51 44.92 36.01
N ILE A 446 -30.04 44.72 37.25
CA ILE A 446 -28.89 45.44 37.81
C ILE A 446 -27.62 45.06 37.04
N TYR A 447 -27.42 43.77 36.77
CA TYR A 447 -26.30 43.31 35.96
C TYR A 447 -26.36 43.88 34.54
N LYS A 448 -27.54 43.92 33.91
CA LYS A 448 -27.71 44.54 32.59
C LYS A 448 -27.33 46.03 32.60
N ALA A 449 -27.76 46.78 33.61
CA ALA A 449 -27.40 48.19 33.74
C ALA A 449 -25.89 48.40 33.94
N LEU A 450 -25.24 47.58 34.78
CA LEU A 450 -23.79 47.58 34.98
C LEU A 450 -23.02 47.29 33.69
N ILE A 451 -23.48 46.32 32.89
CA ILE A 451 -22.87 46.00 31.60
C ILE A 451 -22.94 47.21 30.65
N VAL A 452 -24.08 47.89 30.59
CA VAL A 452 -24.24 49.11 29.77
C VAL A 452 -23.26 50.20 30.21
N ILE A 453 -23.22 50.52 31.50
CA ILE A 453 -22.31 51.54 32.05
C ILE A 453 -20.85 51.18 31.77
N THR A 454 -20.47 49.91 31.97
CA THR A 454 -19.11 49.44 31.75
C THR A 454 -18.70 49.56 30.29
N ASN A 455 -19.60 49.25 29.35
CA ASN A 455 -19.31 49.43 27.92
C ASN A 455 -19.18 50.89 27.50
N ILE A 456 -19.98 51.79 28.08
CA ILE A 456 -19.83 53.24 27.88
C ILE A 456 -18.42 53.67 28.34
N LEU A 457 -18.02 53.28 29.54
CA LEU A 457 -16.71 53.61 30.10
C LEU A 457 -15.57 53.04 29.26
N ILE A 458 -15.64 51.76 28.83
CA ILE A 458 -14.62 51.15 27.98
C ILE A 458 -14.51 51.89 26.65
N THR A 459 -15.65 52.21 26.02
CA THR A 459 -15.66 52.91 24.73
C THR A 459 -15.01 54.30 24.87
N MET A 460 -15.37 55.05 25.91
CA MET A 460 -14.79 56.37 26.18
C MET A 460 -13.30 56.31 26.51
N LEU A 461 -12.88 55.39 27.38
CA LEU A 461 -11.49 55.29 27.86
C LEU A 461 -10.54 54.71 26.81
N THR A 462 -11.01 53.82 25.95
CA THR A 462 -10.19 53.20 24.89
C THR A 462 -10.38 53.85 23.53
N LEU A 463 -11.18 54.92 23.44
CA LEU A 463 -11.56 55.58 22.18
C LEU A 463 -12.12 54.57 21.16
N GLY A 464 -12.84 53.54 21.63
CA GLY A 464 -13.42 52.48 20.81
C GLY A 464 -12.44 51.42 20.28
N VAL A 465 -11.12 51.54 20.52
CA VAL A 465 -10.12 50.57 20.03
C VAL A 465 -10.36 49.17 20.60
N ALA A 466 -10.66 49.06 21.90
CA ALA A 466 -10.92 47.78 22.53
C ALA A 466 -12.20 47.11 21.95
N ASN A 467 -13.24 47.90 21.69
CA ASN A 467 -14.48 47.43 21.09
C ASN A 467 -14.25 46.94 19.65
N TYR A 468 -13.41 47.64 18.88
CA TYR A 468 -13.03 47.21 17.53
C TYR A 468 -12.25 45.88 17.55
N ILE A 469 -11.25 45.75 18.41
CA ILE A 469 -10.49 44.50 18.57
C ILE A 469 -11.42 43.35 18.97
N LYS A 470 -12.37 43.59 19.88
CA LYS A 470 -13.35 42.59 20.31
C LYS A 470 -14.31 42.18 19.19
N LEU A 471 -14.77 43.14 18.39
CA LEU A 471 -15.59 42.89 17.20
C LEU A 471 -14.82 42.02 16.18
N GLN A 472 -13.54 42.30 15.98
CA GLN A 472 -12.71 41.53 15.06
C GLN A 472 -12.40 40.12 15.55
N SER A 473 -12.35 39.89 16.86
CA SER A 473 -12.08 38.56 17.42
C SER A 473 -13.35 37.71 17.59
N THR A 474 -14.44 38.30 18.09
CA THR A 474 -15.65 37.56 18.52
C THR A 474 -16.92 37.88 17.73
N GLY A 475 -16.90 38.91 16.88
CA GLY A 475 -18.11 39.40 16.19
C GLY A 475 -19.07 40.21 17.06
N ASN A 476 -18.74 40.45 18.33
CA ASN A 476 -19.52 41.30 19.24
C ASN A 476 -18.65 42.42 19.84
N PRO A 477 -18.99 43.71 19.67
CA PRO A 477 -18.20 44.81 20.19
C PRO A 477 -18.40 45.06 21.69
N LEU A 478 -19.41 44.46 22.33
CA LEU A 478 -19.79 44.74 23.71
C LEU A 478 -19.14 43.76 24.69
N PHE A 479 -18.42 44.28 25.68
CA PHE A 479 -17.81 43.53 26.79
C PHE A 479 -18.85 43.09 27.82
N PHE A 480 -18.58 41.97 28.51
CA PHE A 480 -19.40 41.45 29.62
C PHE A 480 -20.87 41.14 29.28
N THR A 481 -21.25 41.20 28.01
CA THR A 481 -22.58 40.79 27.53
C THR A 481 -22.70 39.27 27.36
N GLN A 482 -21.58 38.55 27.50
CA GLN A 482 -21.44 37.13 27.23
C GLN A 482 -20.52 36.50 28.28
N THR A 483 -20.73 35.22 28.53
CA THR A 483 -19.80 34.35 29.26
C THR A 483 -18.53 34.12 28.45
N HIS A 484 -17.43 33.78 29.12
CA HIS A 484 -16.17 33.46 28.45
C HIS A 484 -16.30 32.28 27.46
N SER A 485 -17.05 31.23 27.82
CA SER A 485 -17.35 30.12 26.91
C SER A 485 -18.18 30.57 25.70
N GLY A 486 -19.11 31.51 25.89
CA GLY A 486 -19.89 32.10 24.80
C GLY A 486 -19.05 32.94 23.84
N GLU A 487 -18.00 33.63 24.33
CA GLU A 487 -17.06 34.37 23.48
C GLU A 487 -16.17 33.43 22.67
N GLU A 488 -15.69 32.34 23.27
CA GLU A 488 -14.87 31.32 22.58
C GLU A 488 -15.65 30.59 21.48
N ILE A 489 -16.91 30.22 21.72
CA ILE A 489 -17.76 29.57 20.69
C ILE A 489 -17.98 30.51 19.49
N ARG A 490 -18.18 31.80 19.72
CA ARG A 490 -18.34 32.80 18.65
C ARG A 490 -17.06 33.03 17.87
N ALA A 491 -15.93 33.12 18.57
CA ALA A 491 -14.61 33.21 17.95
C ALA A 491 -14.34 31.96 17.08
N LEU A 492 -14.65 30.76 17.60
CA LEU A 492 -14.52 29.51 16.85
C LEU A 492 -15.39 29.49 15.58
N SER A 493 -16.66 29.87 15.65
CA SER A 493 -17.52 29.96 14.46
C SER A 493 -16.91 30.88 13.39
N LYS A 494 -16.41 32.06 13.80
CA LYS A 494 -15.76 33.02 12.89
C LYS A 494 -14.48 32.42 12.29
N GLU A 495 -13.66 31.77 13.10
CA GLU A 495 -12.44 31.10 12.63
C GLU A 495 -12.73 29.96 11.65
N ILE A 496 -13.77 29.15 11.89
CA ILE A 496 -14.19 28.09 10.96
C ILE A 496 -14.56 28.71 9.62
N ILE A 497 -15.39 29.76 9.62
CA ILE A 497 -15.80 30.48 8.40
C ILE A 497 -14.55 30.97 7.64
N ASN A 498 -13.62 31.61 8.35
CA ASN A 498 -12.38 32.12 7.75
C ASN A 498 -11.46 31.00 7.22
N THR A 499 -11.46 29.82 7.86
CA THR A 499 -10.63 28.69 7.45
C THR A 499 -11.19 27.98 6.22
N VAL A 500 -12.51 28.07 6.00
CA VAL A 500 -13.15 27.47 4.83
C VAL A 500 -13.19 28.42 3.62
N THR A 501 -13.10 29.74 3.81
CA THR A 501 -13.00 30.71 2.70
C THR A 501 -11.65 30.64 1.98
N PRO A 502 -11.62 30.53 0.64
CA PRO A 502 -10.40 30.74 -0.13
C PRO A 502 -9.95 32.21 -0.07
N ASP A 503 -8.63 32.45 -0.09
CA ASP A 503 -7.98 33.77 0.08
C ASP A 503 -8.48 34.86 -0.90
N ASP A 504 -9.09 34.49 -2.02
CA ASP A 504 -9.59 35.44 -3.03
C ASP A 504 -10.93 36.12 -2.65
N GLU A 505 -11.76 35.53 -1.78
CA GLU A 505 -13.04 36.14 -1.34
C GLU A 505 -12.92 36.93 -0.02
N ALA A 506 -11.83 36.75 0.73
CA ALA A 506 -11.59 37.45 1.99
C ALA A 506 -11.38 38.98 1.80
N ASN A 507 -11.04 39.41 0.58
CA ASN A 507 -10.81 40.82 0.25
C ASN A 507 -12.06 41.57 -0.27
N GLU A 508 -13.19 40.89 -0.54
CA GLU A 508 -14.42 41.55 -1.01
C GLU A 508 -15.43 41.85 0.11
N VAL A 509 -15.20 41.36 1.34
CA VAL A 509 -16.05 41.66 2.50
C VAL A 509 -15.40 42.72 3.40
N VAL A 510 -14.92 43.80 2.81
CA VAL A 510 -14.78 45.07 3.54
C VAL A 510 -16.00 45.91 3.17
N PRO A 511 -16.94 46.17 4.10
CA PRO A 511 -17.88 47.24 3.88
C PRO A 511 -17.07 48.53 3.85
N ASN A 512 -17.09 49.22 2.70
CA ASN A 512 -16.69 50.62 2.62
C ASN A 512 -17.49 51.36 3.70
N VAL A 513 -16.79 51.80 4.75
CA VAL A 513 -17.24 52.85 5.68
C VAL A 513 -16.58 54.13 5.23
#